data_AF-A0A173SKL9-F1
#
_entry.id   AF-A0A173SKL9-F1
#
_cell.length_a   1.000
_cell.length_b   1.000
_cell.length_c   1.000
_cell.angle_alpha   90.00
_cell.angle_beta   90.00
_cell.angle_gamma   90.00
#
_symmetry.space_group_name_H-M   'P 1'
#
loop_
_entity.id
_entity.type
_entity.pdbx_description
1 polymer ?
#
loop_
_entity_poly.entity_id
_entity_poly.type
_entity_poly.pdbx_seq_one_letter_code
_entity_poly.pdbx_strand_id
1 'polypeptide(L)'
;MQKVISIGKQNFVSLRENDCFYIDKTDLICKWWESKDEITLITRPRRFGKTLNMSMLNCFFSNQFTGREDPFKGLAVWKKEKYRKMQGTYPVIFLSFAAIKGSNYEDARDGIIMAINEAYSEHRYLLESNELTDGERKCFEELDYYAKNPGIKKQVANDTICNAVKNLANCLSRYYKKKVIILLDEYDTPMQEAYLYGYWKEFTAFIRSLFNATFKTNPYLERAMMTGITRVSKESVFSDLNNLNVVTTTSTEYETCFGFSEEEVFQALEERGMNNQKKLVKSWYDGFVFGNTHDIYNPWSITNFLDKKQVRPYWADTSSNSMIDELIRKASTDIKEKMEELLQGKEIVVNFDEQIVFEQLDQDENAIWSLMLVSGYLKAEQIEYRGVLLEPWYHLRITNLETTAMFTTMFKGWFAKN
;
A
#
# COMPACT_ATOMS: atom_id res chain seq x y z
N MET A 1 -13.73 24.47 17.59
CA MET A 1 -13.32 23.39 18.52
C MET A 1 -12.18 22.63 17.86
N GLN A 2 -11.13 22.23 18.58
CA GLN A 2 -10.07 21.41 17.98
C GLN A 2 -10.63 20.02 17.64
N LYS A 3 -10.35 19.53 16.43
CA LYS A 3 -10.80 18.20 16.00
C LYS A 3 -10.12 17.10 16.81
N VAL A 4 -10.84 16.02 17.09
CA VAL A 4 -10.31 14.86 17.80
C VAL A 4 -9.33 14.10 16.90
N ILE A 5 -8.20 13.65 17.44
CA ILE A 5 -7.27 12.80 16.68
C ILE A 5 -7.73 11.36 16.82
N SER A 6 -8.23 10.78 15.73
CA SER A 6 -8.54 9.36 15.69
C SER A 6 -7.30 8.57 15.27
N ILE A 7 -6.72 7.81 16.20
CA ILE A 7 -5.59 6.92 15.91
C ILE A 7 -6.11 5.64 15.24
N GLY A 8 -5.48 5.25 14.12
CA GLY A 8 -5.76 3.98 13.44
C GLY A 8 -7.03 3.92 12.59
N LYS A 9 -7.72 5.05 12.40
CA LYS A 9 -8.92 5.12 11.57
C LYS A 9 -8.56 5.02 10.08
N GLN A 10 -8.96 3.93 9.44
CA GLN A 10 -8.65 3.63 8.03
C GLN A 10 -9.80 3.90 7.06
N ASN A 11 -11.02 4.08 7.57
CA ASN A 11 -12.20 4.38 6.75
C ASN A 11 -12.36 5.90 6.58
N PHE A 12 -12.27 6.38 5.34
CA PHE A 12 -12.34 7.81 5.01
C PHE A 12 -13.69 8.43 5.38
N VAL A 13 -14.80 7.77 5.03
CA VAL A 13 -16.16 8.26 5.29
C VAL A 13 -16.37 8.46 6.79
N SER A 14 -16.10 7.43 7.58
CA SER A 14 -16.22 7.49 9.02
C SER A 14 -15.32 8.60 9.61
N LEU A 15 -14.11 8.78 9.09
CA LEU A 15 -13.18 9.82 9.56
C LEU A 15 -13.77 11.22 9.34
N ARG A 16 -14.40 11.45 8.19
CA ARG A 16 -15.06 12.71 7.85
C ARG A 16 -16.36 12.94 8.62
N GLU A 17 -17.22 11.94 8.72
CA GLU A 17 -18.52 12.02 9.44
C GLU A 17 -18.36 12.28 10.93
N ASN A 18 -17.30 11.76 11.55
CA ASN A 18 -17.00 11.98 12.97
C ASN A 18 -16.16 13.25 13.22
N ASP A 19 -16.01 14.13 12.23
CA ASP A 19 -15.22 15.37 12.28
C ASP A 19 -13.83 15.19 12.93
N CYS A 20 -13.16 14.09 12.61
CA CYS A 20 -11.83 13.79 13.13
C CYS A 20 -10.77 14.65 12.42
N PHE A 21 -9.61 14.79 13.06
CA PHE A 21 -8.42 15.40 12.45
C PHE A 21 -8.07 14.68 11.15
N TYR A 22 -7.90 15.46 10.07
CA TYR A 22 -7.65 14.98 8.73
C TYR A 22 -6.76 15.98 8.00
N ILE A 23 -5.69 15.49 7.37
CA ILE A 23 -4.92 16.26 6.39
C ILE A 23 -5.41 15.83 5.00
N ASP A 24 -5.76 16.82 4.18
CA ASP A 24 -6.43 16.61 2.91
C ASP A 24 -5.48 16.08 1.83
N LYS A 25 -5.70 14.82 1.42
CA LYS A 25 -4.98 14.16 0.33
C LYS A 25 -5.84 13.91 -0.90
N THR A 26 -6.98 14.59 -1.02
CA THR A 26 -7.93 14.38 -2.13
C THR A 26 -7.39 14.81 -3.50
N ASP A 27 -6.29 15.55 -3.57
CA ASP A 27 -5.65 15.85 -4.85
C ASP A 27 -5.10 14.59 -5.55
N LEU A 28 -4.90 13.47 -4.81
CA LEU A 28 -4.65 12.15 -5.38
C LEU A 28 -5.68 11.76 -6.43
N ILE A 29 -6.97 12.02 -6.17
CA ILE A 29 -8.07 11.73 -7.11
C ILE A 29 -7.83 12.47 -8.43
N CYS A 30 -7.43 13.73 -8.34
CA CYS A 30 -7.21 14.57 -9.51
C CYS A 30 -6.00 14.08 -10.30
N LYS A 31 -4.85 13.92 -9.63
CA LYS A 31 -3.60 13.47 -10.25
C LYS A 31 -3.79 12.11 -10.92
N TRP A 32 -4.42 11.16 -10.24
CA TRP A 32 -4.63 9.82 -10.78
C TRP A 32 -5.59 9.84 -11.96
N TRP A 33 -6.68 10.60 -11.88
CA TRP A 33 -7.60 10.70 -13.00
C TRP A 33 -6.97 11.35 -14.24
N GLU A 34 -6.12 12.36 -14.08
CA GLU A 34 -5.44 13.01 -15.20
C GLU A 34 -4.24 12.23 -15.75
N SER A 35 -3.62 11.31 -14.99
CA SER A 35 -2.48 10.52 -15.51
C SER A 35 -2.86 9.61 -16.68
N LYS A 36 -4.15 9.27 -16.80
CA LYS A 36 -4.70 8.34 -17.81
C LYS A 36 -4.12 6.93 -17.76
N ASP A 37 -3.36 6.59 -16.72
CA ASP A 37 -2.87 5.24 -16.50
C ASP A 37 -4.04 4.28 -16.32
N GLU A 38 -3.96 3.13 -16.98
CA GLU A 38 -4.94 2.05 -16.85
C GLU A 38 -4.73 1.29 -15.54
N ILE A 39 -3.48 1.02 -15.15
CA ILE A 39 -3.15 0.37 -13.89
C ILE A 39 -1.99 1.12 -13.24
N THR A 40 -2.18 1.54 -11.99
CA THR A 40 -1.15 2.19 -11.18
C THR A 40 -0.89 1.36 -9.92
N LEU A 41 0.35 0.93 -9.71
CA LEU A 41 0.82 0.39 -8.43
C LEU A 41 1.58 1.47 -7.68
N ILE A 42 1.13 1.80 -6.47
CA ILE A 42 1.80 2.73 -5.56
C ILE A 42 2.45 1.96 -4.41
N THR A 43 3.78 2.01 -4.34
CA THR A 43 4.53 1.50 -3.19
C THR A 43 4.96 2.64 -2.28
N ARG A 44 4.59 2.53 -1.00
CA ARG A 44 5.01 3.48 0.04
C ARG A 44 5.25 2.71 1.34
N PRO A 45 6.04 3.25 2.28
CA PRO A 45 6.26 2.59 3.56
C PRO A 45 4.97 2.32 4.34
N ARG A 46 5.05 1.45 5.35
CA ARG A 46 3.91 1.15 6.24
C ARG A 46 3.39 2.42 6.91
N ARG A 47 2.07 2.50 7.13
CA ARG A 47 1.40 3.62 7.80
C ARG A 47 1.46 4.99 7.10
N PHE A 48 1.79 5.05 5.81
CA PHE A 48 1.77 6.29 4.99
C PHE A 48 0.40 6.72 4.46
N GLY A 49 -0.69 6.15 4.99
CA GLY A 49 -2.05 6.52 4.58
C GLY A 49 -2.59 5.80 3.35
N LYS A 50 -1.91 4.74 2.87
CA LYS A 50 -2.33 3.93 1.70
C LYS A 50 -3.79 3.46 1.79
N THR A 51 -4.13 2.69 2.83
CA THR A 51 -5.49 2.19 3.05
C THR A 51 -6.54 3.30 3.18
N LEU A 52 -6.18 4.42 3.84
CA LEU A 52 -7.10 5.56 3.98
C LEU A 52 -7.36 6.21 2.61
N ASN A 53 -6.32 6.36 1.77
CA ASN A 53 -6.44 6.84 0.40
C ASN A 53 -7.24 5.87 -0.48
N MET A 54 -7.05 4.57 -0.32
CA MET A 54 -7.84 3.54 -1.02
C MET A 54 -9.32 3.61 -0.62
N SER A 55 -9.62 3.78 0.67
CA SER A 55 -10.99 4.04 1.16
C SER A 55 -11.58 5.35 0.60
N MET A 56 -10.77 6.40 0.51
CA MET A 56 -11.16 7.69 -0.09
C MET A 56 -11.48 7.53 -1.59
N LEU A 57 -10.67 6.80 -2.35
CA LEU A 57 -10.91 6.53 -3.76
C LEU A 57 -12.19 5.71 -3.96
N ASN A 58 -12.42 4.68 -3.13
CA ASN A 58 -13.66 3.92 -3.15
C ASN A 58 -14.87 4.85 -2.91
N CYS A 59 -14.83 5.66 -1.85
CA CYS A 59 -15.87 6.64 -1.55
C CYS A 59 -16.09 7.66 -2.67
N PHE A 60 -15.03 8.09 -3.34
CA PHE A 60 -15.13 9.09 -4.40
C PHE A 60 -15.76 8.52 -5.66
N PHE A 61 -15.32 7.35 -6.12
CA PHE A 61 -15.75 6.81 -7.41
C PHE A 61 -17.02 5.95 -7.34
N SER A 62 -17.18 5.15 -6.28
CA SER A 62 -18.17 4.07 -6.22
C SER A 62 -19.61 4.56 -6.30
N ASN A 63 -20.41 3.95 -7.17
CA ASN A 63 -21.86 4.17 -7.27
C ASN A 63 -22.61 3.97 -5.95
N GLN A 64 -22.05 3.21 -4.99
CA GLN A 64 -22.64 3.06 -3.66
C GLN A 64 -22.67 4.38 -2.87
N PHE A 65 -21.85 5.37 -3.25
CA PHE A 65 -21.79 6.71 -2.65
C PHE A 65 -22.40 7.79 -3.55
N THR A 66 -23.25 7.43 -4.51
CA THR A 66 -23.93 8.41 -5.38
C THR A 66 -24.65 9.47 -4.52
N GLY A 67 -24.35 10.75 -4.78
CA GLY A 67 -24.97 11.88 -4.07
C GLY A 67 -24.36 12.20 -2.70
N ARG A 68 -23.32 11.48 -2.26
CA ARG A 68 -22.61 11.75 -1.00
C ARG A 68 -21.56 12.84 -1.17
N GLU A 69 -22.00 14.09 -1.08
CA GLU A 69 -21.13 15.27 -1.12
C GLU A 69 -20.40 15.53 0.20
N ASP A 70 -21.00 15.12 1.31
CA ASP A 70 -20.58 15.44 2.68
C ASP A 70 -19.14 15.02 3.02
N PRO A 71 -18.59 13.86 2.57
CA PRO A 71 -17.23 13.49 2.93
C PRO A 71 -16.18 14.41 2.29
N PHE A 72 -16.51 15.01 1.13
CA PHE A 72 -15.60 15.81 0.32
C PHE A 72 -15.77 17.32 0.48
N LYS A 73 -16.87 17.79 1.08
CA LYS A 73 -17.09 19.22 1.33
C LYS A 73 -15.91 19.84 2.09
N GLY A 74 -15.41 20.96 1.55
CA GLY A 74 -14.26 21.69 2.07
C GLY A 74 -12.89 21.18 1.63
N LEU A 75 -12.81 20.02 0.95
CA LEU A 75 -11.56 19.43 0.47
C LEU A 75 -11.17 19.95 -0.92
N ALA A 76 -9.90 19.81 -1.27
CA ALA A 76 -9.28 20.31 -2.50
C ALA A 76 -9.96 19.77 -3.76
N VAL A 77 -10.27 18.47 -3.81
CA VAL A 77 -11.00 17.87 -4.95
C VAL A 77 -12.38 18.51 -5.16
N TRP A 78 -13.05 18.88 -4.06
CA TRP A 78 -14.43 19.38 -4.11
C TRP A 78 -14.51 20.82 -4.60
N LYS A 79 -13.39 21.55 -4.63
CA LYS A 79 -13.32 22.89 -5.24
C LYS A 79 -13.47 22.82 -6.76
N LYS A 80 -13.17 21.68 -7.39
CA LYS A 80 -13.11 21.50 -8.85
C LYS A 80 -14.43 20.88 -9.37
N GLU A 81 -15.19 21.62 -10.20
CA GLU A 81 -16.53 21.22 -10.67
C GLU A 81 -16.54 19.88 -11.44
N LYS A 82 -15.54 19.65 -12.30
CA LYS A 82 -15.36 18.41 -13.06
C LYS A 82 -15.45 17.17 -12.15
N TYR A 83 -14.81 17.22 -10.99
CA TYR A 83 -14.75 16.10 -10.06
C TYR A 83 -16.02 15.96 -9.22
N ARG A 84 -16.71 17.06 -8.90
CA ARG A 84 -18.04 16.98 -8.27
C ARG A 84 -19.03 16.21 -9.14
N LYS A 85 -19.04 16.45 -10.46
CA LYS A 85 -19.91 15.71 -11.42
C LYS A 85 -19.52 14.23 -11.57
N MET A 86 -18.29 13.87 -11.22
CA MET A 86 -17.76 12.51 -11.38
C MET A 86 -17.97 11.64 -10.13
N GLN A 87 -18.14 12.27 -8.96
CA GLN A 87 -18.28 11.56 -7.70
C GLN A 87 -19.45 10.58 -7.75
N GLY A 88 -19.21 9.34 -7.31
CA GLY A 88 -20.20 8.29 -7.22
C GLY A 88 -20.73 7.80 -8.56
N THR A 89 -19.99 7.97 -9.66
CA THR A 89 -20.49 7.61 -11.00
C THR A 89 -19.92 6.31 -11.55
N TYR A 90 -18.98 5.64 -10.88
CA TYR A 90 -18.31 4.43 -11.39
C TYR A 90 -18.60 3.21 -10.52
N PRO A 91 -18.85 2.03 -11.11
CA PRO A 91 -18.81 0.80 -10.34
C PRO A 91 -17.37 0.56 -9.88
N VAL A 92 -17.21 0.23 -8.60
CA VAL A 92 -15.90 -0.04 -7.99
C VAL A 92 -15.94 -1.43 -7.38
N ILE A 93 -14.91 -2.23 -7.65
CA ILE A 93 -14.58 -3.44 -6.89
C ILE A 93 -13.42 -3.11 -5.97
N PHE A 94 -13.60 -3.32 -4.67
CA PHE A 94 -12.55 -3.12 -3.67
C PHE A 94 -12.09 -4.47 -3.13
N LEU A 95 -10.78 -4.70 -3.13
CA LEU A 95 -10.13 -5.89 -2.58
C LEU A 95 -9.04 -5.45 -1.60
N SER A 96 -8.89 -6.19 -0.50
CA SER A 96 -7.76 -6.00 0.42
C SER A 96 -7.11 -7.33 0.72
N PHE A 97 -5.79 -7.40 0.54
CA PHE A 97 -4.99 -8.58 0.88
C PHE A 97 -4.27 -8.45 2.24
N ALA A 98 -4.56 -7.38 2.99
CA ALA A 98 -3.92 -7.06 4.28
C ALA A 98 -4.06 -8.16 5.36
N ALA A 99 -5.15 -8.93 5.30
CA ALA A 99 -5.45 -9.99 6.26
C ALA A 99 -4.90 -11.38 5.85
N ILE A 100 -4.33 -11.51 4.64
CA ILE A 100 -3.93 -12.81 4.09
C ILE A 100 -2.51 -13.14 4.58
N LYS A 101 -2.45 -13.85 5.70
CA LYS A 101 -1.21 -14.24 6.39
C LYS A 101 -1.08 -15.75 6.61
N GLY A 102 -1.59 -16.52 5.66
CA GLY A 102 -1.49 -17.98 5.69
C GLY A 102 -0.03 -18.42 5.72
N SER A 103 0.30 -19.46 6.49
CA SER A 103 1.67 -19.99 6.56
C SER A 103 1.93 -21.13 5.56
N ASN A 104 0.99 -21.38 4.67
CA ASN A 104 1.08 -22.34 3.58
C ASN A 104 0.23 -21.87 2.39
N TYR A 105 0.42 -22.51 1.23
CA TYR A 105 -0.28 -22.15 -0.02
C TYR A 105 -1.81 -22.21 0.11
N GLU A 106 -2.35 -23.25 0.75
CA GLU A 106 -3.80 -23.45 0.82
C GLU A 106 -4.47 -22.38 1.67
N ASP A 107 -3.90 -22.03 2.81
CA ASP A 107 -4.43 -20.96 3.67
C ASP A 107 -4.34 -19.59 2.97
N ALA A 108 -3.26 -19.33 2.23
CA ALA A 108 -3.12 -18.11 1.45
C ALA A 108 -4.14 -18.03 0.30
N ARG A 109 -4.34 -19.15 -0.42
CA ARG A 109 -5.35 -19.30 -1.47
C ARG A 109 -6.76 -19.08 -0.91
N ASP A 110 -7.07 -19.66 0.24
CA ASP A 110 -8.35 -19.48 0.93
C ASP A 110 -8.56 -18.02 1.33
N GLY A 111 -7.53 -17.35 1.83
CA GLY A 111 -7.58 -15.91 2.11
C GLY A 111 -7.90 -15.05 0.87
N ILE A 112 -7.36 -15.41 -0.31
CA ILE A 112 -7.69 -14.72 -1.57
C ILE A 112 -9.17 -14.96 -1.94
N ILE A 113 -9.67 -16.19 -1.78
CA ILE A 113 -11.08 -16.52 -2.04
C ILE A 113 -11.99 -15.73 -1.09
N MET A 114 -11.62 -15.59 0.17
CA MET A 114 -12.38 -14.78 1.15
C MET A 114 -12.43 -13.30 0.75
N ALA A 115 -11.30 -12.71 0.35
CA ALA A 115 -11.26 -11.32 -0.13
C ALA A 115 -12.13 -11.11 -1.38
N ILE A 116 -12.13 -12.07 -2.32
CA ILE A 116 -13.01 -12.04 -3.50
C ILE A 116 -14.48 -12.17 -3.06
N ASN A 117 -14.80 -13.07 -2.13
CA ASN A 117 -16.16 -13.25 -1.63
C ASN A 117 -16.69 -12.00 -0.90
N GLU A 118 -15.83 -11.27 -0.18
CA GLU A 118 -16.19 -9.98 0.41
C GLU A 118 -16.61 -8.97 -0.67
N ALA A 119 -15.83 -8.84 -1.75
CA ALA A 119 -16.19 -7.99 -2.88
C ALA A 119 -17.52 -8.43 -3.54
N TYR A 120 -17.74 -9.73 -3.76
CA TYR A 120 -19.02 -10.24 -4.24
C TYR A 120 -20.17 -9.91 -3.27
N SER A 121 -19.91 -9.98 -1.97
CA SER A 121 -20.90 -9.71 -0.93
C SER A 121 -21.34 -8.24 -0.92
N GLU A 122 -20.43 -7.30 -1.13
CA GLU A 122 -20.74 -5.87 -1.30
C GLU A 122 -21.66 -5.60 -2.51
N HIS A 123 -21.65 -6.48 -3.50
CA HIS A 123 -22.46 -6.35 -4.72
C HIS A 123 -23.64 -7.33 -4.81
N ARG A 124 -24.09 -7.90 -3.68
CA ARG A 124 -25.22 -8.84 -3.64
C ARG A 124 -26.53 -8.28 -4.19
N TYR A 125 -26.72 -6.96 -4.17
CA TYR A 125 -27.88 -6.32 -4.79
C TYR A 125 -28.03 -6.67 -6.28
N LEU A 126 -26.96 -7.11 -6.96
CA LEU A 126 -27.04 -7.60 -8.34
C LEU A 126 -27.91 -8.85 -8.49
N LEU A 127 -28.05 -9.67 -7.42
CA LEU A 127 -28.92 -10.85 -7.42
C LEU A 127 -30.40 -10.47 -7.52
N GLU A 128 -30.78 -9.25 -7.18
CA GLU A 128 -32.15 -8.75 -7.35
C GLU A 128 -32.41 -8.29 -8.80
N SER A 129 -31.35 -8.13 -9.60
CA SER A 129 -31.46 -7.70 -10.99
C SER A 129 -31.73 -8.87 -11.95
N ASN A 130 -32.33 -8.57 -13.11
CA ASN A 130 -32.50 -9.53 -14.20
C ASN A 130 -31.30 -9.59 -15.15
N GLU A 131 -30.22 -8.84 -14.86
CA GLU A 131 -29.03 -8.77 -15.72
C GLU A 131 -28.10 -9.97 -15.54
N LEU A 132 -28.21 -10.69 -14.41
CA LEU A 132 -27.38 -11.87 -14.12
C LEU A 132 -27.95 -13.14 -14.76
N THR A 133 -27.06 -13.91 -15.38
CA THR A 133 -27.33 -15.28 -15.82
C THR A 133 -27.36 -16.25 -14.63
N ASP A 134 -27.96 -17.42 -14.82
CA ASP A 134 -27.98 -18.47 -13.79
C ASP A 134 -26.57 -18.91 -13.35
N GLY A 135 -25.63 -18.97 -14.31
CA GLY A 135 -24.23 -19.28 -14.01
C GLY A 135 -23.57 -18.23 -13.11
N GLU A 136 -23.83 -16.94 -13.38
CA GLU A 136 -23.29 -15.85 -12.54
C GLU A 136 -23.92 -15.86 -11.15
N ARG A 137 -25.23 -16.08 -11.03
CA ARG A 137 -25.90 -16.27 -9.72
C ARG A 137 -25.27 -17.41 -8.94
N LYS A 138 -25.02 -18.53 -9.61
CA LYS A 138 -24.37 -19.68 -9.01
C LYS A 138 -22.95 -19.37 -8.53
N CYS A 139 -22.19 -18.51 -9.22
CA CYS A 139 -20.89 -18.06 -8.73
C CYS A 139 -20.98 -17.30 -7.40
N PHE A 140 -21.99 -16.42 -7.22
CA PHE A 140 -22.22 -15.77 -5.92
C PHE A 140 -22.50 -16.81 -4.82
N GLU A 141 -23.35 -17.79 -5.11
CA GLU A 141 -23.69 -18.86 -4.18
C GLU A 141 -22.50 -19.76 -3.83
N GLU A 142 -21.69 -20.14 -4.82
CA GLU A 142 -20.51 -21.00 -4.65
C GLU A 142 -19.44 -20.31 -3.79
N LEU A 143 -19.18 -19.01 -4.00
CA LEU A 143 -18.24 -18.23 -3.18
C LEU A 143 -18.76 -18.05 -1.75
N ASP A 144 -20.05 -17.75 -1.57
CA ASP A 144 -20.66 -17.61 -0.24
C ASP A 144 -20.67 -18.96 0.51
N TYR A 145 -20.97 -20.05 -0.20
CA TYR A 145 -20.91 -21.40 0.36
C TYR A 145 -19.49 -21.75 0.82
N TYR A 146 -18.48 -21.46 0.00
CA TYR A 146 -17.08 -21.69 0.34
C TYR A 146 -16.69 -20.93 1.62
N ALA A 147 -16.99 -19.63 1.66
CA ALA A 147 -16.65 -18.77 2.80
C ALA A 147 -17.35 -19.21 4.10
N LYS A 148 -18.59 -19.72 4.02
CA LYS A 148 -19.35 -20.20 5.18
C LYS A 148 -18.98 -21.60 5.64
N ASN A 149 -18.32 -22.40 4.80
CA ASN A 149 -18.00 -23.81 5.08
C ASN A 149 -16.50 -24.10 4.90
N PRO A 150 -15.61 -23.45 5.67
CA PRO A 150 -14.16 -23.59 5.49
C PRO A 150 -13.64 -25.02 5.67
N GLY A 151 -14.40 -25.91 6.33
CA GLY A 151 -14.08 -27.33 6.48
C GLY A 151 -14.45 -28.21 5.28
N ILE A 152 -15.29 -27.73 4.35
CA ILE A 152 -15.72 -28.47 3.16
C ILE A 152 -14.87 -28.00 1.99
N LYS A 153 -13.69 -28.60 1.85
CA LYS A 153 -12.73 -28.37 0.75
C LYS A 153 -13.23 -28.96 -0.57
N LYS A 154 -14.43 -28.61 -1.04
CA LYS A 154 -14.73 -28.82 -2.46
C LYS A 154 -13.71 -28.00 -3.23
N GLN A 155 -12.87 -28.67 -4.03
CA GLN A 155 -11.88 -28.00 -4.86
C GLN A 155 -12.62 -27.07 -5.82
N VAL A 156 -12.60 -25.77 -5.54
CA VAL A 156 -12.91 -24.77 -6.55
C VAL A 156 -11.67 -24.68 -7.43
N ALA A 157 -11.85 -24.91 -8.73
CA ALA A 157 -10.74 -24.84 -9.68
C ALA A 157 -10.10 -23.45 -9.65
N ASN A 158 -8.76 -23.41 -9.72
CA ASN A 158 -8.02 -22.14 -9.74
C ASN A 158 -8.50 -21.22 -10.85
N ASP A 159 -8.85 -21.76 -12.02
CA ASP A 159 -9.38 -20.98 -13.15
C ASP A 159 -10.68 -20.24 -12.79
N THR A 160 -11.55 -20.85 -11.99
CA THR A 160 -12.78 -20.21 -11.51
C THR A 160 -12.46 -19.02 -10.60
N ILE A 161 -11.54 -19.19 -9.66
CA ILE A 161 -11.14 -18.12 -8.73
C ILE A 161 -10.40 -17.00 -9.46
N CYS A 162 -9.45 -17.33 -10.33
CA CYS A 162 -8.68 -16.36 -11.11
C CYS A 162 -9.59 -15.47 -11.97
N ASN A 163 -10.71 -16.01 -12.49
CA ASN A 163 -11.66 -15.24 -13.29
C ASN A 163 -12.76 -14.54 -12.48
N ALA A 164 -12.88 -14.80 -11.17
CA ALA A 164 -14.00 -14.29 -10.37
C ALA A 164 -14.08 -12.75 -10.37
N VAL A 165 -12.96 -12.05 -10.17
CA VAL A 165 -12.96 -10.58 -10.18
C VAL A 165 -13.35 -10.03 -11.56
N LYS A 166 -12.87 -10.64 -12.65
CA LYS A 166 -13.26 -10.29 -14.02
C LYS A 166 -14.75 -10.54 -14.27
N ASN A 167 -15.30 -11.65 -13.76
CA ASN A 167 -16.72 -11.99 -13.88
C ASN A 167 -17.60 -10.99 -13.13
N LEU A 168 -17.20 -10.59 -11.91
CA LEU A 168 -17.87 -9.53 -11.17
C LEU A 168 -17.81 -8.20 -11.92
N ALA A 169 -16.66 -7.86 -12.50
CA ALA A 169 -16.52 -6.65 -13.31
C ALA A 169 -17.43 -6.66 -14.56
N ASN A 170 -17.59 -7.82 -15.21
CA ASN A 170 -18.57 -8.00 -16.29
C ASN A 170 -20.00 -7.71 -15.81
N CYS A 171 -20.40 -8.32 -14.68
CA CYS A 171 -21.73 -8.14 -14.11
C CYS A 171 -22.02 -6.66 -13.80
N LEU A 172 -21.09 -5.99 -13.12
CA LEU A 172 -21.21 -4.57 -12.79
C LEU A 172 -21.22 -3.69 -14.04
N SER A 173 -20.38 -4.00 -15.03
CA SER A 173 -20.32 -3.25 -16.28
C SER A 173 -21.63 -3.34 -17.06
N ARG A 174 -22.23 -4.54 -17.13
CA ARG A 174 -23.55 -4.73 -17.73
C ARG A 174 -24.65 -4.05 -16.94
N TYR A 175 -24.62 -4.11 -15.61
CA TYR A 175 -25.65 -3.49 -14.75
C TYR A 175 -25.63 -1.96 -14.84
N TYR A 176 -24.46 -1.33 -14.71
CA TYR A 176 -24.32 0.13 -14.72
C TYR A 176 -24.06 0.74 -16.12
N LYS A 177 -23.92 -0.10 -17.15
CA LYS A 177 -23.52 0.28 -18.53
C LYS A 177 -22.24 1.13 -18.54
N LYS A 178 -21.29 0.80 -17.66
CA LYS A 178 -20.06 1.56 -17.45
C LYS A 178 -18.93 0.64 -16.99
N LYS A 179 -17.73 0.85 -17.53
CA LYS A 179 -16.53 0.12 -17.10
C LYS A 179 -16.22 0.34 -15.61
N VAL A 180 -15.52 -0.62 -15.03
CA VAL A 180 -15.33 -0.80 -13.58
C VAL A 180 -13.96 -0.33 -13.14
N ILE A 181 -13.90 0.35 -12.00
CA ILE A 181 -12.64 0.66 -11.31
C ILE A 181 -12.32 -0.46 -10.33
N ILE A 182 -11.08 -0.94 -10.31
CA ILE A 182 -10.63 -1.99 -9.38
C ILE A 182 -9.58 -1.42 -8.43
N LEU A 183 -9.84 -1.50 -7.13
CA LEU A 183 -8.94 -1.05 -6.08
C LEU A 183 -8.43 -2.27 -5.32
N LEU A 184 -7.11 -2.45 -5.24
CA LEU A 184 -6.48 -3.57 -4.53
C LEU A 184 -5.47 -3.06 -3.50
N ASP A 185 -5.82 -3.14 -2.22
CA ASP A 185 -4.96 -2.71 -1.12
C ASP A 185 -4.09 -3.84 -0.56
N GLU A 186 -2.88 -3.48 -0.16
CA GLU A 186 -1.84 -4.36 0.39
C GLU A 186 -1.60 -5.65 -0.42
N TYR A 187 -1.47 -5.51 -1.74
CA TYR A 187 -1.32 -6.65 -2.66
C TYR A 187 -0.14 -7.57 -2.32
N ASP A 188 0.91 -7.02 -1.71
CA ASP A 188 2.18 -7.68 -1.43
C ASP A 188 2.23 -8.37 -0.06
N THR A 189 1.25 -8.16 0.82
CA THR A 189 1.18 -8.85 2.12
C THR A 189 1.29 -10.37 1.99
N PRO A 190 0.44 -11.06 1.20
CA PRO A 190 0.53 -12.51 1.09
C PRO A 190 1.77 -12.97 0.29
N MET A 191 2.38 -12.10 -0.52
CA MET A 191 3.66 -12.38 -1.19
C MET A 191 4.80 -12.50 -0.17
N GLN A 192 4.85 -11.56 0.79
CA GLN A 192 5.84 -11.59 1.87
C GLN A 192 5.74 -12.88 2.67
N GLU A 193 4.52 -13.30 3.02
CA GLU A 193 4.27 -14.53 3.77
C GLU A 193 4.65 -15.78 2.96
N ALA A 194 4.35 -15.78 1.65
CA ALA A 194 4.75 -16.87 0.75
C ALA A 194 6.25 -17.05 0.64
N TYR A 195 7.01 -15.94 0.68
CA TYR A 195 8.45 -15.99 0.74
C TYR A 195 8.93 -16.52 2.10
N LEU A 196 8.45 -15.94 3.21
CA LEU A 196 8.87 -16.30 4.57
C LEU A 196 8.61 -17.77 4.91
N TYR A 197 7.50 -18.34 4.45
CA TYR A 197 7.11 -19.72 4.74
C TYR A 197 7.45 -20.70 3.60
N GLY A 198 8.12 -20.25 2.54
CA GLY A 198 8.69 -21.12 1.51
C GLY A 198 7.70 -21.69 0.48
N TYR A 199 6.52 -21.09 0.30
CA TYR A 199 5.51 -21.51 -0.69
C TYR A 199 5.38 -20.54 -1.89
N TRP A 200 6.40 -19.68 -2.08
CA TRP A 200 6.47 -18.63 -3.10
C TRP A 200 6.13 -19.07 -4.53
N LYS A 201 6.75 -20.14 -5.04
CA LYS A 201 6.63 -20.56 -6.45
C LYS A 201 5.19 -20.93 -6.84
N GLU A 202 4.52 -21.70 -5.98
CA GLU A 202 3.14 -22.12 -6.21
C GLU A 202 2.18 -20.94 -6.11
N PHE A 203 2.38 -20.08 -5.11
CA PHE A 203 1.51 -18.93 -4.89
C PHE A 203 1.64 -17.84 -5.95
N THR A 204 2.87 -17.54 -6.39
CA THR A 204 3.10 -16.58 -7.49
C THR A 204 2.49 -17.05 -8.80
N ALA A 205 2.51 -18.34 -9.11
CA ALA A 205 1.84 -18.89 -10.28
C ALA A 205 0.32 -18.65 -10.22
N PHE A 206 -0.29 -18.86 -9.06
CA PHE A 206 -1.72 -18.58 -8.83
C PHE A 206 -2.04 -17.08 -8.97
N ILE A 207 -1.28 -16.21 -8.30
CA ILE A 207 -1.53 -14.76 -8.33
C ILE A 207 -1.27 -14.16 -9.71
N ARG A 208 -0.26 -14.64 -10.45
CA ARG A 208 -0.03 -14.23 -11.84
C ARG A 208 -1.27 -14.48 -12.70
N SER A 209 -1.89 -15.66 -12.58
CA SER A 209 -3.13 -15.97 -13.31
C SER A 209 -4.29 -15.07 -12.90
N LEU A 210 -4.48 -14.84 -11.60
CA LEU A 210 -5.50 -13.92 -11.08
C LEU A 210 -5.30 -12.49 -11.59
N PHE A 211 -4.08 -11.97 -11.51
CA PHE A 211 -3.75 -10.60 -11.93
C PHE A 211 -3.83 -10.43 -13.45
N ASN A 212 -3.41 -11.43 -14.22
CA ASN A 212 -3.59 -11.45 -15.68
C ASN A 212 -5.07 -11.33 -16.05
N ALA A 213 -5.92 -12.17 -15.45
CA ALA A 213 -7.36 -12.16 -15.67
C ALA A 213 -8.02 -10.84 -15.22
N THR A 214 -7.59 -10.30 -14.08
CA THR A 214 -8.19 -9.11 -13.45
C THR A 214 -7.79 -7.81 -14.15
N PHE A 215 -6.50 -7.64 -14.45
CA PHE A 215 -5.93 -6.35 -14.83
C PHE A 215 -5.54 -6.24 -16.30
N LYS A 216 -5.29 -7.35 -17.00
CA LYS A 216 -4.83 -7.28 -18.40
C LYS A 216 -5.84 -7.80 -19.42
N THR A 217 -6.44 -8.95 -19.17
CA THR A 217 -7.42 -9.54 -20.11
C THR A 217 -8.86 -9.21 -19.75
N ASN A 218 -9.08 -8.18 -18.92
CA ASN A 218 -10.38 -7.73 -18.46
C ASN A 218 -10.89 -6.55 -19.31
N PRO A 219 -11.77 -6.78 -20.30
CA PRO A 219 -12.29 -5.71 -21.15
C PRO A 219 -13.21 -4.73 -20.40
N TYR A 220 -13.67 -5.12 -19.21
CA TYR A 220 -14.60 -4.34 -18.38
C TYR A 220 -13.88 -3.38 -17.44
N LEU A 221 -12.55 -3.45 -17.37
CA LEU A 221 -11.72 -2.53 -16.59
C LEU A 221 -11.75 -1.13 -17.22
N GLU A 222 -12.00 -0.13 -16.37
CA GLU A 222 -11.77 1.29 -16.66
C GLU A 222 -10.35 1.67 -16.21
N ARG A 223 -10.06 1.47 -14.91
CA ARG A 223 -8.77 1.71 -14.28
C ARG A 223 -8.59 0.88 -13.02
N ALA A 224 -7.34 0.67 -12.63
CA ALA A 224 -7.00 0.04 -11.37
C ALA A 224 -5.94 0.82 -10.57
N MET A 225 -6.10 0.83 -9.25
CA MET A 225 -5.05 1.25 -8.31
C MET A 225 -4.73 0.10 -7.38
N MET A 226 -3.44 -0.19 -7.27
CA MET A 226 -2.89 -1.15 -6.34
C MET A 226 -1.99 -0.43 -5.33
N THR A 227 -1.98 -0.89 -4.08
CA THR A 227 -1.09 -0.37 -3.05
C THR A 227 -0.31 -1.47 -2.35
N GLY A 228 0.94 -1.19 -2.01
CA GLY A 228 1.82 -2.10 -1.30
C GLY A 228 2.99 -1.39 -0.64
N ILE A 229 3.91 -2.14 -0.05
CA ILE A 229 5.18 -1.61 0.49
C ILE A 229 6.31 -1.89 -0.48
N THR A 230 6.37 -3.13 -0.94
CA THR A 230 7.43 -3.65 -1.80
C THR A 230 6.92 -3.78 -3.22
N ARG A 231 7.82 -3.56 -4.18
CA ARG A 231 7.56 -3.94 -5.57
C ARG A 231 8.11 -5.34 -5.79
N VAL A 232 7.23 -6.33 -5.84
CA VAL A 232 7.54 -7.67 -6.35
C VAL A 232 7.93 -7.57 -7.83
N SER A 233 9.08 -8.12 -8.21
CA SER A 233 9.67 -7.98 -9.56
C SER A 233 8.68 -8.28 -10.69
N LYS A 234 8.85 -7.53 -11.80
CA LYS A 234 8.14 -7.77 -13.07
C LYS A 234 8.39 -9.19 -13.59
N GLU A 235 9.50 -9.84 -13.28
CA GLU A 235 9.78 -11.18 -13.81
C GLU A 235 8.99 -12.30 -13.10
N SER A 236 8.37 -12.00 -11.94
CA SER A 236 7.69 -13.00 -11.11
C SER A 236 6.16 -12.97 -11.27
N VAL A 237 5.50 -11.97 -10.67
CA VAL A 237 4.03 -11.86 -10.61
C VAL A 237 3.48 -10.97 -11.72
N PHE A 238 4.24 -9.95 -12.12
CA PHE A 238 3.81 -8.95 -13.11
C PHE A 238 4.37 -9.20 -14.50
N SER A 239 4.89 -10.39 -14.79
CA SER A 239 5.55 -10.70 -16.08
C SER A 239 4.62 -10.49 -17.25
N ASP A 240 3.36 -10.80 -17.01
CA ASP A 240 2.32 -10.67 -18.01
C ASP A 240 1.70 -9.27 -18.01
N LEU A 241 1.89 -8.45 -16.96
CA LEU A 241 1.31 -7.11 -16.80
C LEU A 241 2.22 -6.00 -17.34
N ASN A 242 2.38 -5.96 -18.65
CA ASN A 242 3.18 -4.93 -19.33
C ASN A 242 2.54 -3.52 -19.37
N ASN A 243 1.29 -3.37 -18.94
CA ASN A 243 0.55 -2.09 -18.87
C ASN A 243 0.55 -1.48 -17.45
N LEU A 244 1.36 -2.01 -16.53
CA LEU A 244 1.45 -1.54 -15.15
C LEU A 244 2.42 -0.34 -15.02
N ASN A 245 1.88 0.83 -14.64
CA ASN A 245 2.69 1.94 -14.15
C ASN A 245 3.04 1.72 -12.67
N VAL A 246 4.32 1.81 -12.31
CA VAL A 246 4.78 1.54 -10.94
C VAL A 246 5.40 2.80 -10.36
N VAL A 247 4.78 3.30 -9.29
CA VAL A 247 5.22 4.48 -8.55
C VAL A 247 5.88 4.03 -7.25
N THR A 248 7.19 4.18 -7.17
CA THR A 248 8.02 3.82 -6.02
C THR A 248 8.43 5.05 -5.21
N THR A 249 9.28 4.88 -4.20
CA THR A 249 9.75 5.95 -3.31
C THR A 249 10.50 7.02 -4.09
N THR A 250 11.24 6.65 -5.14
CA THR A 250 12.04 7.58 -5.96
C THR A 250 11.26 8.19 -7.14
N SER A 251 10.02 7.74 -7.39
CA SER A 251 9.15 8.28 -8.44
C SER A 251 8.63 9.68 -8.10
N THR A 252 8.45 10.52 -9.12
CA THR A 252 7.98 11.91 -8.95
C THR A 252 6.47 12.04 -8.99
N GLU A 253 5.76 10.95 -9.27
CA GLU A 253 4.32 10.88 -9.23
C GLU A 253 3.81 10.77 -7.78
N TYR A 254 2.75 11.52 -7.48
CA TYR A 254 2.03 11.45 -6.20
C TYR A 254 2.87 11.73 -4.94
N GLU A 255 4.01 12.41 -5.06
CA GLU A 255 4.97 12.69 -3.97
C GLU A 255 4.30 13.20 -2.69
N THR A 256 3.37 14.15 -2.82
CA THR A 256 2.67 14.80 -1.70
C THR A 256 1.34 14.14 -1.31
N CYS A 257 0.92 13.09 -2.01
CA CYS A 257 -0.36 12.42 -1.80
C CYS A 257 -0.32 11.37 -0.68
N PHE A 258 0.88 10.99 -0.23
CA PHE A 258 1.11 10.01 0.84
C PHE A 258 2.10 10.59 1.84
N GLY A 259 1.89 10.35 3.14
CA GLY A 259 2.62 11.08 4.17
C GLY A 259 2.12 12.51 4.38
N PHE A 260 2.69 13.23 5.35
CA PHE A 260 2.39 14.64 5.59
C PHE A 260 3.59 15.49 5.20
N SER A 261 3.38 16.62 4.51
CA SER A 261 4.45 17.58 4.26
C SER A 261 4.80 18.34 5.53
N GLU A 262 5.99 18.93 5.56
CA GLU A 262 6.39 19.80 6.67
C GLU A 262 5.37 20.90 6.95
N GLU A 263 4.86 21.55 5.91
CA GLU A 263 3.85 22.61 6.03
C GLU A 263 2.58 22.09 6.74
N GLU A 264 2.08 20.92 6.35
CA GLU A 264 0.89 20.31 6.94
C GLU A 264 1.13 19.92 8.42
N VAL A 265 2.31 19.38 8.75
CA VAL A 265 2.68 19.04 10.12
C VAL A 265 2.81 20.30 10.98
N PHE A 266 3.47 21.33 10.46
CA PHE A 266 3.70 22.57 11.18
C PHE A 266 2.40 23.32 11.42
N GLN A 267 1.50 23.36 10.45
CA GLN A 267 0.16 23.89 10.63
C GLN A 267 -0.61 23.11 11.71
N ALA A 268 -0.57 21.77 11.68
CA ALA A 268 -1.24 20.96 12.69
C ALA A 268 -0.69 21.17 14.12
N LEU A 269 0.61 21.45 14.25
CA LEU A 269 1.23 21.82 15.53
C LEU A 269 0.78 23.22 15.99
N GLU A 270 0.71 24.19 15.08
CA GLU A 270 0.26 25.55 15.36
C GLU A 270 -1.19 25.60 15.83
N GLU A 271 -2.10 24.93 15.13
CA GLU A 271 -3.51 24.81 15.50
C GLU A 271 -3.73 24.22 16.90
N ARG A 272 -2.73 23.50 17.41
CA ARG A 272 -2.71 22.87 18.75
C ARG A 272 -1.86 23.62 19.78
N GLY A 273 -1.30 24.78 19.44
CA GLY A 273 -0.47 25.58 20.33
C GLY A 273 0.90 24.97 20.63
N MET A 274 1.43 24.12 19.75
CA MET A 274 2.70 23.39 19.91
C MET A 274 3.82 23.94 19.02
N ASN A 275 3.81 25.23 18.71
CA ASN A 275 4.79 25.85 17.80
C ASN A 275 6.25 25.66 18.26
N ASN A 276 6.49 25.59 19.58
CA ASN A 276 7.81 25.35 20.16
C ASN A 276 8.32 23.90 19.99
N GLN A 277 7.47 22.95 19.58
CA GLN A 277 7.83 21.54 19.38
C GLN A 277 8.33 21.23 17.96
N LYS A 278 8.24 22.17 17.00
CA LYS A 278 8.58 21.92 15.58
C LYS A 278 9.97 21.31 15.38
N LYS A 279 11.00 21.85 16.03
CA LYS A 279 12.38 21.32 15.94
C LYS A 279 12.49 19.90 16.48
N LEU A 280 11.80 19.61 17.59
CA LEU A 280 11.79 18.29 18.20
C LEU A 280 11.07 17.28 17.28
N VAL A 281 9.88 17.63 16.79
CA VAL A 281 9.10 16.82 15.85
C VAL A 281 9.89 16.53 14.58
N LYS A 282 10.56 17.54 14.01
CA LYS A 282 11.45 17.37 12.85
C LYS A 282 12.54 16.35 13.14
N SER A 283 13.27 16.48 14.23
CA SER A 283 14.34 15.52 14.57
C SER A 283 13.87 14.06 14.71
N TRP A 284 12.63 13.84 15.16
CA TRP A 284 12.10 12.50 15.43
C TRP A 284 11.41 11.84 14.25
N TYR A 285 10.67 12.61 13.45
CA TYR A 285 9.66 12.07 12.53
C TYR A 285 9.82 12.52 11.08
N ASP A 286 10.73 13.45 10.82
CA ASP A 286 11.06 13.92 9.47
C ASP A 286 11.97 12.94 8.74
N GLY A 287 12.27 13.19 7.46
CA GLY A 287 13.36 12.55 6.74
C GLY A 287 12.93 11.60 5.64
N PHE A 288 11.63 11.39 5.41
CA PHE A 288 11.23 10.64 4.23
C PHE A 288 11.33 11.54 3.00
N VAL A 289 11.86 10.98 1.91
CA VAL A 289 12.01 11.63 0.61
C VAL A 289 11.19 10.82 -0.39
N PHE A 290 10.28 11.51 -1.11
CA PHE A 290 9.53 10.91 -2.21
C PHE A 290 9.77 11.69 -3.49
N GLY A 291 10.38 11.03 -4.48
CA GLY A 291 10.89 11.68 -5.69
C GLY A 291 11.82 12.83 -5.32
N ASN A 292 11.43 14.06 -5.69
CA ASN A 292 12.16 15.29 -5.38
C ASN A 292 11.61 16.03 -4.15
N THR A 293 10.55 15.51 -3.52
CA THR A 293 9.94 16.13 -2.35
C THR A 293 10.61 15.61 -1.08
N HIS A 294 11.31 16.51 -0.39
CA HIS A 294 11.88 16.28 0.94
C HIS A 294 10.88 16.61 2.03
N ASP A 295 11.29 16.36 3.27
CA ASP A 295 10.57 16.71 4.49
C ASP A 295 9.14 16.12 4.58
N ILE A 296 9.01 14.85 4.18
CA ILE A 296 7.77 14.10 4.35
C ILE A 296 7.82 13.35 5.69
N TYR A 297 6.70 13.38 6.40
CA TYR A 297 6.52 12.81 7.72
C TYR A 297 5.57 11.61 7.69
N ASN A 298 5.84 10.63 8.55
CA ASN A 298 4.96 9.49 8.74
C ASN A 298 3.63 9.91 9.43
N PRO A 299 2.45 9.68 8.82
CA PRO A 299 1.16 10.07 9.39
C PRO A 299 0.86 9.45 10.75
N TRP A 300 1.28 8.20 10.97
CA TRP A 300 1.05 7.50 12.23
C TRP A 300 1.88 8.10 13.35
N SER A 301 3.17 8.38 13.11
CA SER A 301 4.01 9.02 14.11
C SER A 301 3.52 10.43 14.47
N ILE A 302 3.13 11.23 13.46
CA ILE A 302 2.59 12.57 13.70
C ILE A 302 1.25 12.54 14.44
N THR A 303 0.30 11.71 14.02
CA THR A 303 -1.01 11.64 14.70
C THR A 303 -0.87 11.17 16.15
N ASN A 304 -0.01 10.17 16.42
CA ASN A 304 0.29 9.76 17.79
C ASN A 304 0.95 10.87 18.60
N PHE A 305 1.92 11.59 18.03
CA PHE A 305 2.54 12.73 18.70
C PHE A 305 1.53 13.82 19.03
N LEU A 306 0.67 14.21 18.09
CA LEU A 306 -0.33 15.26 18.30
C LEU A 306 -1.37 14.87 19.37
N ASP A 307 -1.66 13.58 19.54
CA ASP A 307 -2.58 13.05 20.56
C ASP A 307 -1.91 12.93 21.93
N LYS A 308 -0.77 12.24 21.99
CA LYS A 308 -0.06 11.92 23.24
C LYS A 308 0.84 13.03 23.76
N LYS A 309 1.23 13.97 22.90
CA LYS A 309 2.14 15.09 23.19
C LYS A 309 3.51 14.64 23.70
N GLN A 310 3.95 13.45 23.29
CA GLN A 310 5.21 12.85 23.68
C GLN A 310 5.92 12.28 22.46
N VAL A 311 7.23 12.45 22.39
CA VAL A 311 8.05 11.78 21.39
C VAL A 311 8.30 10.32 21.79
N ARG A 312 8.04 9.41 20.87
CA ARG A 312 8.24 7.96 20.96
C ARG A 312 8.43 7.36 19.56
N PRO A 313 9.01 6.16 19.45
CA PRO A 313 9.13 5.41 18.20
C PRO A 313 7.78 4.74 17.78
N TYR A 314 6.73 5.54 17.63
CA TYR A 314 5.37 5.10 17.27
C TYR A 314 5.25 4.20 16.04
N TRP A 315 5.95 4.50 14.95
CA TRP A 315 5.94 3.74 13.69
C TRP A 315 6.81 2.48 13.76
N ALA A 316 8.01 2.61 14.31
CA ALA A 316 8.96 1.50 14.44
C ALA A 316 8.42 0.34 15.29
N ASP A 317 7.58 0.61 16.28
CA ASP A 317 6.92 -0.43 17.10
C ASP A 317 5.82 -1.21 16.33
N THR A 318 5.43 -0.76 15.13
CA THR A 318 4.33 -1.37 14.35
C THR A 318 4.78 -2.20 13.15
N SER A 319 6.07 -2.20 12.82
CA SER A 319 6.59 -2.94 11.66
C SER A 319 6.95 -4.39 12.03
N SER A 320 6.56 -5.35 11.19
CA SER A 320 7.07 -6.73 11.29
C SER A 320 8.53 -6.74 10.84
N ASN A 321 9.43 -6.41 11.78
CA ASN A 321 10.87 -6.31 11.53
C ASN A 321 11.55 -7.67 11.37
N SER A 322 10.81 -8.78 11.41
CA SER A 322 11.37 -10.14 11.36
C SER A 322 12.19 -10.39 10.10
N MET A 323 11.70 -9.96 8.94
CA MET A 323 12.41 -10.15 7.66
C MET A 323 13.73 -9.36 7.63
N ILE A 324 13.72 -8.09 8.03
CA ILE A 324 14.94 -7.28 8.10
C ILE A 324 15.91 -7.79 9.17
N ASP A 325 15.42 -8.15 10.35
CA ASP A 325 16.23 -8.75 11.42
C ASP A 325 16.95 -10.01 10.93
N GLU A 326 16.22 -10.91 10.25
CA GLU A 326 16.77 -12.15 9.71
C GLU A 326 17.82 -11.89 8.61
N LEU A 327 17.51 -10.97 7.67
CA LEU A 327 18.42 -10.63 6.58
C LEU A 327 19.72 -9.99 7.10
N ILE A 328 19.65 -9.02 8.03
CA ILE A 328 20.88 -8.38 8.56
C ILE A 328 21.71 -9.40 9.38
N ARG A 329 21.08 -10.33 10.11
CA ARG A 329 21.82 -11.38 10.83
C ARG A 329 22.63 -12.27 9.90
N LYS A 330 22.00 -12.69 8.79
CA LYS A 330 22.60 -13.56 7.76
C LYS A 330 23.55 -12.83 6.83
N ALA A 331 23.48 -11.50 6.76
CA ALA A 331 24.30 -10.69 5.87
C ALA A 331 25.81 -10.79 6.16
N SER A 332 26.59 -10.45 5.13
CA SER A 332 28.05 -10.40 5.16
C SER A 332 28.59 -9.37 6.15
N THR A 333 29.90 -9.45 6.41
CA THR A 333 30.61 -8.49 7.26
C THR A 333 30.53 -7.07 6.69
N ASP A 334 30.63 -6.89 5.37
CA ASP A 334 30.54 -5.57 4.71
C ASP A 334 29.20 -4.87 4.99
N ILE A 335 28.09 -5.60 4.88
CA ILE A 335 26.76 -5.05 5.22
C ILE A 335 26.69 -4.66 6.69
N LYS A 336 27.24 -5.47 7.59
CA LYS A 336 27.24 -5.19 9.03
C LYS A 336 28.07 -3.95 9.36
N GLU A 337 29.22 -3.77 8.71
CA GLU A 337 30.06 -2.56 8.83
C GLU A 337 29.31 -1.32 8.31
N LYS A 338 28.67 -1.40 7.13
CA LYS A 338 27.83 -0.31 6.60
C LYS A 338 26.65 0.03 7.51
N MET A 339 26.03 -0.97 8.14
CA MET A 339 24.97 -0.74 9.14
C MET A 339 25.52 -0.02 10.38
N GLU A 340 26.75 -0.30 10.80
CA GLU A 340 27.41 0.43 11.88
C GLU A 340 27.65 1.90 11.50
N GLU A 341 28.13 2.16 10.27
CA GLU A 341 28.28 3.53 9.74
C GLU A 341 26.96 4.28 9.76
N LEU A 342 25.87 3.65 9.29
CA LEU A 342 24.52 4.20 9.32
C LEU A 342 24.05 4.55 10.74
N LEU A 343 24.29 3.69 11.74
CA LEU A 343 23.96 3.95 13.15
C LEU A 343 24.74 5.11 13.75
N GLN A 344 25.97 5.35 13.27
CA GLN A 344 26.79 6.51 13.64
C GLN A 344 26.31 7.80 12.94
N GLY A 345 25.23 7.73 12.14
CA GLY A 345 24.68 8.85 11.39
C GLY A 345 25.46 9.17 10.11
N LYS A 346 26.37 8.29 9.68
CA LYS A 346 27.10 8.46 8.41
C LYS A 346 26.21 8.08 7.23
N GLU A 347 26.67 8.50 6.06
CA GLU A 347 26.08 8.14 4.77
C GLU A 347 26.84 6.95 4.20
N ILE A 348 26.11 6.02 3.57
CA ILE A 348 26.70 4.95 2.76
C ILE A 348 26.30 5.16 1.30
N VAL A 349 27.17 4.72 0.39
CA VAL A 349 26.88 4.75 -1.05
C VAL A 349 26.84 3.32 -1.57
N VAL A 350 25.71 2.91 -2.13
CA VAL A 350 25.45 1.55 -2.61
C VAL A 350 24.71 1.56 -3.94
N ASN A 351 24.91 0.52 -4.74
CA ASN A 351 24.21 0.29 -6.00
C ASN A 351 23.35 -0.98 -5.86
N PHE A 352 22.07 -0.87 -6.18
CA PHE A 352 21.10 -1.97 -6.12
C PHE A 352 19.90 -1.67 -7.02
N ASP A 353 19.10 -2.70 -7.31
CA ASP A 353 17.81 -2.54 -7.97
C ASP A 353 16.72 -2.22 -6.94
N GLU A 354 16.02 -1.09 -7.11
CA GLU A 354 14.85 -0.74 -6.28
C GLU A 354 13.69 -1.75 -6.45
N GLN A 355 13.71 -2.53 -7.54
CA GLN A 355 12.79 -3.63 -7.76
C GLN A 355 13.24 -4.87 -6.98
N ILE A 356 12.42 -5.34 -6.06
CA ILE A 356 12.75 -6.51 -5.26
C ILE A 356 12.36 -7.78 -6.03
N VAL A 357 13.38 -8.55 -6.42
CA VAL A 357 13.19 -9.95 -6.81
C VAL A 357 13.30 -10.78 -5.53
N PHE A 358 12.17 -11.11 -4.91
CA PHE A 358 12.18 -11.85 -3.63
C PHE A 358 12.98 -13.17 -3.72
N GLU A 359 12.95 -13.86 -4.85
CA GLU A 359 13.74 -15.09 -5.08
C GLU A 359 15.26 -14.88 -5.04
N GLN A 360 15.73 -13.63 -5.21
CA GLN A 360 17.14 -13.27 -5.18
C GLN A 360 17.58 -12.69 -3.83
N LEU A 361 16.69 -12.54 -2.85
CA LEU A 361 17.06 -11.98 -1.53
C LEU A 361 18.14 -12.80 -0.81
N ASP A 362 18.21 -14.11 -1.06
CA ASP A 362 19.24 -14.99 -0.52
C ASP A 362 20.53 -15.03 -1.38
N GLN A 363 20.52 -14.41 -2.58
CA GLN A 363 21.59 -14.47 -3.57
C GLN A 363 22.27 -13.11 -3.82
N ASP A 364 21.50 -12.03 -3.77
CA ASP A 364 21.98 -10.66 -3.90
C ASP A 364 21.97 -9.98 -2.53
N GLU A 365 23.16 -9.87 -1.94
CA GLU A 365 23.36 -9.21 -0.66
C GLU A 365 22.87 -7.74 -0.69
N ASN A 366 22.83 -7.08 -1.85
CA ASN A 366 22.39 -5.68 -1.97
C ASN A 366 20.87 -5.51 -1.95
N ALA A 367 20.09 -6.58 -2.13
CA ALA A 367 18.63 -6.53 -2.10
C ALA A 367 18.08 -6.06 -0.73
N ILE A 368 18.88 -6.19 0.33
CA ILE A 368 18.55 -5.68 1.66
C ILE A 368 18.44 -4.15 1.69
N TRP A 369 19.27 -3.44 0.91
CA TRP A 369 19.24 -1.97 0.82
C TRP A 369 17.97 -1.49 0.14
N SER A 370 17.55 -2.20 -0.91
CA SER A 370 16.27 -2.01 -1.58
C SER A 370 15.10 -2.14 -0.60
N LEU A 371 15.06 -3.25 0.14
CA LEU A 371 14.01 -3.48 1.13
C LEU A 371 14.00 -2.42 2.23
N MET A 372 15.16 -2.00 2.72
CA MET A 372 15.28 -0.96 3.74
C MET A 372 14.85 0.43 3.23
N LEU A 373 15.15 0.77 1.97
CA LEU A 373 14.71 2.01 1.33
C LEU A 373 13.19 2.03 1.11
N VAL A 374 12.61 1.00 0.47
CA VAL A 374 11.16 0.97 0.19
C VAL A 374 10.31 0.84 1.47
N SER A 375 10.87 0.22 2.51
CA SER A 375 10.26 0.16 3.83
C SER A 375 10.39 1.46 4.61
N GLY A 376 11.17 2.44 4.12
CA GLY A 376 11.35 3.74 4.75
C GLY A 376 12.29 3.76 5.96
N TYR A 377 13.07 2.69 6.17
CA TYR A 377 14.11 2.68 7.21
C TYR A 377 15.34 3.50 6.81
N LEU A 378 15.62 3.51 5.51
CA LEU A 378 16.62 4.38 4.91
C LEU A 378 15.93 5.40 4.02
N LYS A 379 16.58 6.54 3.85
CA LYS A 379 16.24 7.58 2.88
C LYS A 379 17.38 7.73 1.89
N ALA A 380 17.04 7.99 0.63
CA ALA A 380 18.00 8.38 -0.40
C ALA A 380 18.11 9.92 -0.40
N GLU A 381 19.22 10.46 0.07
CA GLU A 381 19.49 11.90 0.05
C GLU A 381 19.84 12.39 -1.37
N GLN A 382 20.50 11.52 -2.13
CA GLN A 382 20.93 11.77 -3.49
C GLN A 382 21.00 10.45 -4.27
N ILE A 383 20.74 10.52 -5.57
CA ILE A 383 20.97 9.44 -6.53
C ILE A 383 21.97 9.94 -7.57
N GLU A 384 23.13 9.30 -7.62
CA GLU A 384 24.16 9.56 -8.64
C GLU A 384 24.03 8.53 -9.76
N TYR A 385 24.06 8.97 -11.01
CA TYR A 385 24.07 8.06 -12.16
C TYR A 385 25.49 7.93 -12.70
N ARG A 386 26.06 6.73 -12.63
CA ARG A 386 27.47 6.46 -12.96
C ARG A 386 27.60 5.59 -14.22
N GLY A 387 28.68 5.81 -14.95
CA GLY A 387 29.01 5.03 -16.15
C GLY A 387 28.12 5.34 -17.35
N VAL A 388 28.37 4.61 -18.45
CA VAL A 388 27.64 4.79 -19.73
C VAL A 388 26.20 4.30 -19.65
N LEU A 389 25.94 3.30 -18.80
CA LEU A 389 24.61 2.74 -18.59
C LEU A 389 23.76 3.54 -17.59
N LEU A 390 24.32 4.62 -17.01
CA LEU A 390 23.66 5.43 -15.98
C LEU A 390 23.16 4.55 -14.83
N GLU A 391 24.05 3.76 -14.27
CA GLU A 391 23.72 2.92 -13.12
C GLU A 391 23.46 3.79 -11.89
N PRO A 392 22.35 3.58 -11.15
CA PRO A 392 22.00 4.42 -10.02
C PRO A 392 22.81 4.04 -8.76
N TRP A 393 23.49 4.99 -8.16
CA TRP A 393 24.20 4.88 -6.89
C TRP A 393 23.50 5.73 -5.85
N TYR A 394 23.03 5.09 -4.79
CA TYR A 394 22.17 5.70 -3.78
C TYR A 394 23.00 6.12 -2.59
N HIS A 395 22.87 7.39 -2.20
CA HIS A 395 23.42 7.95 -0.97
C HIS A 395 22.39 7.77 0.14
N LEU A 396 22.59 6.74 0.95
CA LEU A 396 21.63 6.30 1.95
C LEU A 396 22.02 6.75 3.36
N ARG A 397 21.01 7.18 4.12
CA ARG A 397 21.11 7.47 5.56
C ARG A 397 19.93 6.87 6.29
N ILE A 398 20.06 6.65 7.60
CA ILE A 398 18.90 6.33 8.46
C ILE A 398 17.92 7.49 8.39
N THR A 399 16.63 7.18 8.19
CA THR A 399 15.58 8.18 7.96
C THR A 399 15.53 9.22 9.08
N ASN A 400 15.47 8.78 10.34
CA ASN A 400 15.34 9.63 11.53
C ASN A 400 15.62 8.88 12.83
N LEU A 401 15.48 9.58 13.96
CA LEU A 401 15.68 9.04 15.30
C LEU A 401 14.75 7.88 15.65
N GLU A 402 13.54 7.83 15.07
CA GLU A 402 12.61 6.72 15.27
C GLU A 402 13.17 5.42 14.69
N THR A 403 13.71 5.47 13.47
CA THR A 403 14.40 4.32 12.87
C THR A 403 15.73 4.01 13.57
N THR A 404 16.49 5.02 13.99
CA THR A 404 17.71 4.81 14.78
C THR A 404 17.41 4.06 16.07
N ALA A 405 16.34 4.43 16.78
CA ALA A 405 15.91 3.77 18.01
C ALA A 405 15.49 2.30 17.76
N MET A 406 14.82 2.04 16.64
CA MET A 406 14.44 0.69 16.21
C MET A 406 15.67 -0.20 16.02
N PHE A 407 16.62 0.21 15.18
CA PHE A 407 17.83 -0.57 14.91
C PHE A 407 18.69 -0.72 16.16
N THR A 408 18.82 0.32 16.97
CA THR A 408 19.54 0.24 18.25
C THR A 408 18.94 -0.83 19.17
N THR A 409 17.61 -0.90 19.24
CA THR A 409 16.91 -1.90 20.07
C THR A 409 17.07 -3.30 19.50
N MET A 410 16.93 -3.44 18.18
CA MET A 410 17.15 -4.70 17.46
C MET A 410 18.54 -5.27 17.76
N PHE A 411 19.60 -4.49 17.52
CA PHE A 411 20.97 -4.95 17.72
C PHE A 411 21.32 -5.21 19.19
N LYS A 412 20.83 -4.38 20.14
CA LYS A 412 20.96 -4.68 21.57
C LYS A 412 20.36 -6.04 21.93
N GLY A 413 19.21 -6.39 21.35
CA GLY A 413 18.56 -7.68 21.55
C GLY A 413 19.36 -8.87 21.02
N TRP A 414 20.30 -8.66 20.11
CA TRP A 414 21.18 -9.72 19.59
C TRP A 414 22.25 -10.10 20.60
N PHE A 415 22.82 -9.10 21.28
CA PHE A 415 23.86 -9.31 22.29
C PHE A 415 23.30 -9.74 23.65
N ALA A 416 22.02 -9.50 23.93
CA ALA A 416 21.36 -9.95 25.17
C ALA A 416 20.86 -11.40 25.13
N LYS A 417 20.79 -12.01 23.95
CA LYS A 417 20.39 -13.43 23.75
C LYS A 417 21.58 -14.39 23.68
N ASN A 418 22.80 -13.86 23.71
CA ASN A 418 24.05 -14.59 23.93
C ASN A 418 24.45 -14.45 25.39
#